data_AF-A0A1E1X1Y3-F1
#
_entry.id   AF-A0A1E1X1Y3-F1
#
_cell.length_a   1.000
_cell.length_b   1.000
_cell.length_c   1.000
_cell.angle_alpha   90.00
_cell.angle_beta   90.00
_cell.angle_gamma   90.00
#
_symmetry.space_group_name_H-M   'P 1'
#
loop_
_entity.id
_entity.type
_entity.pdbx_description
1 polymer ?
#
loop_
_entity_poly.entity_id
_entity_poly.type
_entity_poly.pdbx_seq_one_letter_code
_entity_poly.pdbx_strand_id
1 'polypeptide(L)'
;MSRGLVFAVLLVGVVLQSARPGLAYLWAHQWLPEHRIRVLLACSGIEFVPRFAWGARPPREQERLNVQPVKRFFVHHTTESECFDFWTCSARMRYWQNFHMDTRGWDDLGYS
;
A
#
# COMPACT_ATOMS: atom_id res chain seq x y z
N MET A 1 -20.17 -53.53 31.01
CA MET A 1 -21.00 -53.60 29.79
C MET A 1 -22.19 -52.67 29.99
N SER A 2 -22.06 -51.39 29.61
CA SER A 2 -22.43 -50.82 28.29
C SER A 2 -23.93 -50.53 28.14
N ARG A 3 -24.42 -49.50 28.85
CA ARG A 3 -25.72 -48.86 28.56
C ARG A 3 -25.70 -47.32 28.52
N GLY A 4 -24.55 -46.68 28.75
CA GLY A 4 -24.47 -45.22 28.83
C GLY A 4 -24.07 -44.49 27.54
N LEU A 5 -23.49 -45.18 26.56
CA LEU A 5 -22.85 -44.48 25.42
C LEU A 5 -23.82 -44.06 24.30
N VAL A 6 -24.98 -44.70 24.17
CA VAL A 6 -25.86 -44.46 23.00
C VAL A 6 -26.77 -43.23 23.20
N PHE A 7 -27.15 -42.89 24.44
CA PHE A 7 -27.94 -41.69 24.72
C PHE A 7 -27.13 -40.37 24.67
N ALA A 8 -25.81 -40.44 24.82
CA ALA A 8 -24.95 -39.26 24.74
C ALA A 8 -24.81 -38.72 23.32
N VAL A 9 -25.04 -39.54 22.29
CA VAL A 9 -24.83 -39.13 20.88
C VAL A 9 -25.97 -38.24 20.36
N LEU A 10 -27.20 -38.43 20.86
CA LEU A 10 -28.37 -37.68 20.36
C LEU A 10 -28.53 -36.27 20.95
N LEU A 11 -27.96 -35.99 22.13
CA LEU A 11 -28.01 -34.63 22.72
C LEU A 11 -26.91 -33.69 22.21
N VAL A 12 -25.82 -34.22 21.63
CA VAL A 12 -24.78 -33.38 21.00
C VAL A 12 -25.23 -32.83 19.64
N GLY A 13 -26.19 -33.48 18.97
CA GLY A 13 -26.64 -33.10 17.62
C GLY A 13 -27.55 -31.87 17.54
N VAL A 14 -28.23 -31.47 18.62
CA VAL A 14 -29.24 -30.38 18.57
C VAL A 14 -28.67 -29.01 18.94
N VAL A 15 -27.46 -28.93 19.49
CA VAL A 15 -26.81 -27.64 19.83
C VAL A 15 -26.09 -27.02 18.61
N LEU A 16 -26.12 -27.66 17.44
CA LEU A 16 -25.45 -27.21 16.21
C LEU A 16 -26.27 -26.22 15.33
N GLN A 17 -27.41 -25.70 15.80
CA GLN A 17 -28.20 -24.70 15.05
C GLN A 17 -28.12 -23.27 15.61
N SER A 18 -27.28 -23.04 16.62
CA SER A 18 -26.97 -21.70 17.12
C SER A 18 -25.46 -21.42 17.12
N ALA A 19 -24.76 -21.93 16.11
CA ALA A 19 -23.38 -21.57 15.82
C ALA A 19 -23.31 -20.07 15.48
N ARG A 20 -23.08 -19.25 16.51
CA ARG A 20 -22.54 -17.90 16.34
C ARG A 20 -21.29 -18.03 15.46
N PRO A 21 -21.10 -17.15 14.45
CA PRO A 21 -19.92 -17.18 13.59
C PRO A 21 -18.68 -17.29 14.48
N GLY A 22 -17.94 -18.38 14.24
CA GLY A 22 -17.05 -18.97 15.22
C GLY A 22 -15.86 -18.09 15.58
N LEU A 23 -15.21 -18.54 16.64
CA LEU A 23 -13.90 -18.15 17.17
C LEU A 23 -12.79 -18.02 16.10
N ALA A 24 -13.03 -18.42 14.84
CA ALA A 24 -12.14 -18.19 13.72
C ALA A 24 -11.81 -16.70 13.48
N TYR A 25 -12.70 -15.77 13.82
CA TYR A 25 -12.41 -14.33 13.74
C TYR A 25 -11.45 -13.85 14.84
N LEU A 26 -11.40 -14.52 15.99
CA LEU A 26 -10.53 -14.15 17.11
C LEU A 26 -9.07 -14.60 16.93
N TRP A 27 -8.82 -15.60 16.09
CA TRP A 27 -7.46 -16.06 15.75
C TRP A 27 -6.91 -15.43 14.46
N ALA A 28 -7.77 -14.84 13.61
CA ALA A 28 -7.35 -14.16 12.38
C ALA A 28 -6.70 -12.79 12.65
N HIS A 29 -7.02 -12.13 13.77
CA HIS A 29 -6.38 -10.88 14.18
C HIS A 29 -4.93 -11.07 14.70
N GLN A 30 -4.49 -12.31 14.92
CA GLN A 30 -3.20 -12.58 15.55
C GLN A 30 -2.00 -12.57 14.57
N TRP A 31 -2.24 -12.45 13.24
CA TRP A 31 -1.19 -12.56 12.22
C TRP A 31 -1.08 -11.42 11.21
N LEU A 32 -1.83 -10.32 11.39
CA LEU A 32 -1.52 -9.06 10.72
C LEU A 32 -1.05 -8.09 11.79
N PRO A 33 0.25 -7.79 11.89
CA PRO A 33 0.72 -6.89 12.92
C PRO A 33 0.04 -5.53 12.72
N GLU A 34 -0.55 -4.97 13.78
CA GLU A 34 -1.46 -3.81 13.74
C GLU A 34 -0.94 -2.64 12.88
N HIS A 35 0.38 -2.49 12.76
CA HIS A 35 1.03 -1.51 11.91
C HIS A 35 0.61 -1.61 10.43
N ARG A 36 0.42 -2.82 9.88
CA ARG A 36 0.08 -3.02 8.47
C ARG A 36 -1.35 -2.55 8.20
N ILE A 37 -2.28 -2.79 9.13
CA ILE A 37 -3.68 -2.33 9.02
C ILE A 37 -3.74 -0.79 9.12
N ARG A 38 -2.98 -0.19 10.05
CA ARG A 38 -2.90 1.28 10.19
C ARG A 38 -2.36 1.97 8.93
N VAL A 39 -1.32 1.44 8.30
CA VAL A 39 -0.75 2.00 7.07
C VAL A 39 -1.73 1.90 5.90
N LEU A 40 -2.40 0.75 5.73
CA LEU A 40 -3.40 0.57 4.66
C LEU A 40 -4.58 1.55 4.79
N LEU A 41 -5.02 1.85 6.02
CA LEU A 41 -6.04 2.85 6.27
C LEU A 41 -5.52 4.28 6.04
N ALA A 42 -4.31 4.60 6.48
CA ALA A 42 -3.72 5.94 6.34
C ALA A 42 -3.45 6.34 4.88
N CYS A 43 -3.15 5.37 4.01
CA CYS A 43 -2.95 5.61 2.58
C CYS A 43 -4.21 5.35 1.74
N SER A 44 -5.34 5.02 2.36
CA SER A 44 -6.58 4.80 1.63
C SER A 44 -7.04 6.11 0.96
N GLY A 45 -7.31 6.06 -0.35
CA GLY A 45 -7.71 7.23 -1.13
C GLY A 45 -6.56 8.06 -1.73
N ILE A 46 -5.29 7.69 -1.50
CA ILE A 46 -4.16 8.27 -2.23
C ILE A 46 -4.04 7.58 -3.59
N GLU A 47 -4.24 8.33 -4.67
CA GLU A 47 -3.97 7.87 -6.02
C GLU A 47 -2.52 8.19 -6.42
N PHE A 48 -1.74 7.15 -6.73
CA PHE A 48 -0.41 7.32 -7.30
C PHE A 48 -0.51 7.36 -8.82
N VAL A 49 -0.22 8.52 -9.42
CA VAL A 49 -0.16 8.66 -10.88
C VAL A 49 1.14 8.00 -11.39
N PRO A 50 1.06 6.90 -12.15
CA PRO A 50 2.25 6.20 -12.61
C PRO A 50 2.99 7.00 -13.68
N ARG A 51 4.28 6.71 -13.85
CA ARG A 51 5.17 7.38 -14.81
C ARG A 51 4.59 7.50 -16.22
N PHE A 52 4.02 6.41 -16.73
CA PHE A 52 3.44 6.41 -18.07
C PHE A 52 2.23 7.36 -18.19
N ALA A 53 1.46 7.55 -17.11
CA ALA A 53 0.26 8.37 -17.15
C ALA A 53 0.59 9.87 -17.24
N TRP A 54 1.61 10.35 -16.51
CA TRP A 54 2.05 11.75 -16.63
C TRP A 54 3.02 11.99 -17.78
N GLY A 55 3.31 10.97 -18.61
CA GLY A 55 4.14 11.09 -19.79
C GLY A 55 5.64 11.22 -19.48
N ALA A 56 6.11 10.52 -18.46
CA ALA A 56 7.54 10.43 -18.15
C ALA A 56 8.32 9.83 -19.33
N ARG A 57 9.46 10.43 -19.67
CA ARG A 57 10.42 9.76 -20.55
C ARG A 57 11.23 8.72 -19.76
N PRO A 58 11.88 7.74 -20.43
CA PRO A 58 12.77 6.80 -19.78
C PRO A 58 13.95 7.51 -19.09
N PRO A 59 14.38 7.04 -17.91
CA PRO A 59 15.62 7.52 -17.29
C PRO A 59 16.85 7.06 -18.09
N ARG A 60 17.99 7.75 -17.92
CA ARG A 60 19.28 7.35 -18.49
C ARG A 60 19.86 6.12 -17.78
N GLU A 61 19.74 6.10 -16.46
CA GLU A 61 20.16 5.01 -15.59
C GLU A 61 19.19 4.86 -14.41
N GLN A 62 19.15 3.69 -13.77
CA GLN A 62 18.34 3.44 -12.59
C GLN A 62 19.16 2.74 -11.51
N GLU A 63 19.30 3.41 -10.36
CA GLU A 63 19.82 2.80 -9.14
C GLU A 63 18.69 2.69 -8.11
N ARG A 64 18.51 1.49 -7.54
CA ARG A 64 17.54 1.27 -6.46
C ARG A 64 18.21 1.49 -5.12
N LEU A 65 17.47 2.05 -4.16
CA LEU A 65 17.95 2.13 -2.78
C LEU A 65 18.18 0.72 -2.22
N ASN A 66 19.44 0.44 -1.87
CA ASN A 66 19.88 -0.88 -1.40
C ASN A 66 19.34 -1.26 0.00
N VAL A 67 18.89 -0.28 0.79
CA VAL A 67 18.40 -0.48 2.15
C VAL A 67 16.91 -0.15 2.20
N GLN A 68 16.11 -1.17 2.52
CA GLN A 68 14.68 -1.08 2.76
C GLN A 68 14.35 -1.73 4.11
N PRO A 69 13.44 -1.17 4.93
CA PRO A 69 12.75 0.11 4.73
C PRO A 69 13.69 1.31 4.93
N VAL A 70 13.41 2.41 4.21
CA VAL A 70 14.13 3.67 4.41
C VAL A 70 13.88 4.22 5.82
N LYS A 71 14.93 4.74 6.47
CA LYS A 71 14.86 5.25 7.86
C LYS A 71 14.51 6.74 7.96
N ARG A 72 14.57 7.48 6.85
CA ARG A 72 14.38 8.93 6.78
C ARG A 72 13.61 9.26 5.52
N PHE A 73 12.77 10.28 5.58
CA PHE A 73 12.12 10.89 4.42
C PHE A 73 12.46 12.38 4.40
N PHE A 74 12.62 12.93 3.20
CA PHE A 74 12.92 14.35 3.01
C PHE A 74 11.79 14.97 2.20
N VAL A 75 11.24 16.08 2.70
CA VAL A 75 10.16 16.82 2.02
C VAL A 75 10.80 17.94 1.23
N HIS A 76 10.50 17.99 -0.07
CA HIS A 76 10.98 19.02 -0.99
C HIS A 76 9.80 19.78 -1.59
N HIS A 77 10.03 21.05 -1.90
CA HIS A 77 9.15 21.84 -2.75
C HIS A 77 9.86 22.13 -4.07
N THR A 78 9.09 22.45 -5.11
CA THR A 78 9.64 23.02 -6.35
C THR A 78 9.54 24.54 -6.30
N THR A 79 10.36 25.26 -7.07
CA THR A 79 10.42 26.74 -7.05
C THR A 79 9.39 27.40 -7.96
N GLU A 80 8.24 26.78 -8.14
CA GLU A 80 7.34 27.04 -9.26
C GLU A 80 5.89 27.16 -8.79
N SER A 81 5.01 27.72 -9.63
CA SER A 81 3.60 27.83 -9.28
C SER A 81 2.98 26.46 -9.02
N GLU A 82 2.06 26.43 -8.06
CA GLU A 82 1.24 25.25 -7.80
C GLU A 82 0.41 24.87 -9.02
N CYS A 83 -0.04 23.62 -9.05
CA CYS A 83 -0.92 23.06 -10.08
C CYS A 83 -2.03 22.27 -9.37
N PHE A 84 -3.21 22.19 -9.97
CA PHE A 84 -4.40 21.63 -9.31
C PHE A 84 -5.19 20.64 -10.17
N ASP A 85 -4.73 20.36 -11.39
CA ASP A 85 -5.34 19.37 -12.27
C ASP A 85 -4.29 18.44 -12.86
N PHE A 86 -4.75 17.27 -13.30
CA PHE A 86 -3.90 16.23 -13.85
C PHE A 86 -3.01 16.72 -14.99
N TRP A 87 -3.54 17.56 -15.88
CA TRP A 87 -2.84 17.98 -17.09
C TRP A 87 -1.74 18.99 -16.78
N THR A 88 -2.05 20.02 -15.98
CA THR A 88 -1.08 21.04 -15.58
C THR A 88 0.00 20.46 -14.68
N CYS A 89 -0.36 19.58 -13.74
CA CYS A 89 0.61 18.90 -12.88
C CYS A 89 1.49 17.92 -13.67
N SER A 90 0.93 17.17 -14.63
CA SER A 90 1.74 16.29 -15.47
C SER A 90 2.70 17.08 -16.36
N ALA A 91 2.28 18.24 -16.88
CA ALA A 91 3.17 19.15 -17.62
C ALA A 91 4.33 19.65 -16.75
N ARG A 92 4.03 19.98 -15.48
CA ARG A 92 5.04 20.39 -14.51
C ARG A 92 6.05 19.27 -14.20
N MET A 93 5.57 18.04 -14.02
CA MET A 93 6.42 16.87 -13.81
C MET A 93 7.39 16.65 -14.98
N ARG A 94 6.90 16.75 -16.23
CA ARG A 94 7.74 16.65 -17.43
C ARG A 94 8.76 17.79 -17.52
N TYR A 95 8.38 19.02 -17.16
CA TYR A 95 9.31 20.15 -17.10
C TYR A 95 10.49 19.87 -16.15
N TRP A 96 10.19 19.44 -14.92
CA TRP A 96 11.25 19.13 -13.94
C TRP A 96 12.10 17.92 -14.33
N GLN A 97 11.50 16.90 -14.95
CA GLN A 97 12.25 15.78 -15.50
C GLN A 97 13.23 16.25 -16.57
N ASN A 98 12.78 17.07 -17.52
CA ASN A 98 13.65 17.62 -18.57
C ASN A 98 14.73 18.51 -17.99
N PHE A 99 14.41 19.40 -17.04
CA PHE A 99 15.42 20.25 -16.41
C PHE A 99 16.50 19.45 -15.67
N HIS A 100 16.10 18.44 -14.88
CA HIS A 100 17.05 17.58 -14.18
C HIS A 100 17.96 16.82 -15.16
N MET A 101 17.40 16.25 -16.21
CA MET A 101 18.19 15.43 -17.13
C MET A 101 18.98 16.27 -18.15
N ASP A 102 18.37 17.25 -18.78
CA ASP A 102 18.96 18.01 -19.90
C ASP A 102 19.82 19.18 -19.42
N THR A 103 19.42 19.84 -18.33
CA THR A 103 20.18 20.97 -17.78
C THR A 103 21.16 20.56 -16.70
N ARG A 104 20.76 19.68 -15.76
CA ARG A 104 21.64 19.24 -14.67
C ARG A 104 22.43 17.96 -14.96
N GLY A 105 22.13 17.28 -16.07
CA GLY A 105 22.81 16.04 -16.45
C GLY A 105 22.43 14.82 -15.60
N TRP A 106 21.36 14.89 -14.80
CA TRP A 106 20.92 13.77 -13.95
C TRP A 106 20.31 12.65 -14.79
N ASP A 107 20.20 11.47 -14.18
CA ASP A 107 19.67 10.29 -14.86
C ASP A 107 18.15 10.28 -14.97
N ASP A 108 17.44 10.99 -14.08
CA ASP A 108 15.98 11.12 -14.07
C ASP A 108 15.52 12.36 -13.26
N LEU A 109 14.22 12.45 -13.00
CA LEU A 109 13.65 13.32 -11.97
C LEU A 109 14.27 13.03 -10.59
N GLY A 110 14.80 14.05 -9.91
CA GLY A 110 15.49 13.90 -8.63
C GLY A 110 14.61 13.78 -7.38
N TYR A 111 13.38 13.31 -7.51
CA TYR A 111 12.46 13.04 -6.39
C TYR A 111 11.86 11.63 -6.57
N SER A 112 11.60 10.95 -5.46
CA SER A 112 11.04 9.58 -5.41
C SER A 112 9.52 9.52 -5.53
#